data_AF-A0A5C1QEE3-F1
#
_entry.id   AF-A0A5C1QEE3-F1
#
_cell.length_a   1.000
_cell.length_b   1.000
_cell.length_c   1.000
_cell.angle_alpha   90.00
_cell.angle_beta   90.00
_cell.angle_gamma   90.00
#
_symmetry.space_group_name_H-M   'P 1'
#
loop_
_entity.id
_entity.type
_entity.pdbx_description
1 polymer ?
#
loop_
_entity_poly.entity_id
_entity_poly.type
_entity_poly.pdbx_seq_one_letter_code
_entity_poly.pdbx_strand_id
1 'polypeptide(L)'
;MRYYVVRALWGDTDKSEDFVKEGIWENGYGEEKYSLTVSSITPGDILILARPGREIFNVGICTRNENDFKKVIVNWFEGFVAVDAGKAISPYMRTINKLGSDDFWTGIKSKLYSVNPDLEQFLQNLDDIDQIENTRINNISLGWFKFFGEKTTFNLSGKNMLLYGENGSGKTSFSDAIRFIANTSIEPNTSVEYYKNIFAGDTDEFHVGIELSNNDEFIVDSVESIQPHTVLQHLAFINPFITYKDIIQIYFREIEQEGTRNLYHFFKVILDDYPVGTDSRITRLADLSGIEYFNKLTELVLGLKELANQFLEEFKEDIFIEDFKADSFDKKITLELTFKDKDVPEYQTFLNEAKLTALGLSVFFAAIVQKYSVYDTECKILVLDDLLVSLDMGHRMAVLDIVTKNHFEHYQKIILTHERGFFNLFKSQLNSKEWAFYEMYEKANDEKGCSFPYVLPSLDFLTKAKIALDEKDFDCCANLLRKETEKICTDYLVNINKKNGQPMSLEELLGNLKRCLKNDNTISSDLKRDITKIVDEILLFKRFILNPFSHANSNSPLYKKELTEAMEIITGFKTAIENV
;
A
#
# COMPACT_ATOMS: atom_id res chain seq x y z
N MET A 1 1.05 16.97 5.59
CA MET A 1 0.32 18.25 5.44
C MET A 1 1.00 19.12 4.38
N ARG A 2 0.29 19.43 3.30
CA ARG A 2 0.74 20.30 2.21
C ARG A 2 -0.08 21.60 2.22
N TYR A 3 0.45 22.63 1.56
CA TYR A 3 -0.19 23.94 1.49
C TYR A 3 -0.52 24.28 0.04
N TYR A 4 -1.74 24.72 -0.18
CA TYR A 4 -2.25 25.14 -1.47
C TYR A 4 -2.77 26.57 -1.35
N VAL A 5 -2.37 27.45 -2.27
CA VAL A 5 -3.04 28.74 -2.41
C VAL A 5 -4.08 28.61 -3.49
N VAL A 6 -5.32 28.93 -3.13
CA VAL A 6 -6.50 28.79 -3.99
C VAL A 6 -7.11 30.15 -4.24
N ARG A 7 -7.60 30.37 -5.45
CA ARG A 7 -8.16 31.66 -5.86
C ARG A 7 -9.65 31.73 -5.57
N ALA A 8 -10.09 32.89 -5.09
CA ALA A 8 -11.51 33.18 -4.88
C ALA A 8 -12.23 33.77 -6.11
N LEU A 9 -11.51 34.26 -7.12
CA LEU A 9 -12.07 35.05 -8.23
C LEU A 9 -12.28 34.23 -9.51
N TRP A 10 -13.50 34.27 -10.04
CA TRP A 10 -13.97 33.57 -11.25
C TRP A 10 -14.40 34.58 -12.30
N GLY A 11 -13.54 34.84 -13.28
CA GLY A 11 -13.73 36.00 -14.15
C GLY A 11 -13.73 37.28 -13.30
N ASP A 12 -14.87 37.98 -13.27
CA ASP A 12 -15.07 39.19 -12.46
C ASP A 12 -15.86 38.95 -11.15
N THR A 13 -16.20 37.69 -10.85
CA THR A 13 -17.01 37.34 -9.66
C THR A 13 -16.12 36.88 -8.51
N ASP A 14 -16.27 37.48 -7.33
CA ASP A 14 -15.64 36.99 -6.10
C ASP A 14 -16.52 35.93 -5.44
N LYS A 15 -16.00 34.70 -5.33
CA LYS A 15 -16.64 33.52 -4.73
C LYS A 15 -16.16 33.23 -3.31
N SER A 16 -15.32 34.08 -2.73
CA SER A 16 -14.72 33.85 -1.41
C SER A 16 -15.75 33.59 -0.31
N GLU A 17 -16.80 34.41 -0.23
CA GLU A 17 -17.86 34.27 0.78
C GLU A 17 -18.70 33.02 0.54
N ASP A 18 -19.01 32.70 -0.73
CA ASP A 18 -19.74 31.48 -1.11
C ASP A 18 -18.97 30.24 -0.65
N PHE A 19 -17.67 30.18 -0.94
CA PHE A 19 -16.79 29.06 -0.55
C PHE A 19 -16.69 28.84 0.95
N VAL A 20 -16.51 29.93 1.71
CA VAL A 20 -16.45 29.85 3.16
C VAL A 20 -17.78 29.38 3.74
N LYS A 21 -18.90 29.91 3.22
CA LYS A 21 -20.24 29.57 3.70
C LYS A 21 -20.67 28.15 3.35
N GLU A 22 -20.32 27.68 2.16
CA GLU A 22 -20.69 26.35 1.67
C GLU A 22 -19.72 25.25 2.13
N GLY A 23 -18.58 25.62 2.72
CA GLY A 23 -17.57 24.65 3.17
C GLY A 23 -16.87 23.94 2.02
N ILE A 24 -16.73 24.62 0.88
CA ILE A 24 -16.13 24.05 -0.33
C ILE A 24 -15.13 25.00 -0.96
N TRP A 25 -14.25 24.46 -1.80
CA TRP A 25 -13.58 25.19 -2.85
C TRP A 25 -13.76 24.44 -4.17
N GLU A 26 -14.12 25.16 -5.22
CA GLU A 26 -14.21 24.60 -6.58
C GLU A 26 -13.15 25.20 -7.50
N ASN A 27 -12.81 24.48 -8.57
CA ASN A 27 -11.80 24.90 -9.55
C ASN A 27 -12.40 25.84 -10.61
N GLY A 28 -11.87 27.07 -10.59
CA GLY A 28 -12.16 28.25 -11.42
C GLY A 28 -12.50 28.06 -12.89
N TYR A 29 -11.78 27.14 -13.48
CA TYR A 29 -11.56 27.07 -14.90
C TYR A 29 -11.60 25.60 -15.28
N GLY A 30 -12.45 25.24 -16.24
CA GLY A 30 -12.54 23.89 -16.79
C GLY A 30 -11.33 23.46 -17.62
N GLU A 31 -10.15 24.06 -17.37
CA GLU A 31 -8.89 23.64 -17.96
C GLU A 31 -8.37 22.39 -17.21
N GLU A 32 -8.15 21.29 -17.93
CA GLU A 32 -7.55 20.04 -17.42
C GLU A 32 -6.22 20.28 -16.67
N LYS A 33 -5.52 21.37 -16.99
CA LYS A 33 -4.21 21.71 -16.42
C LYS A 33 -4.19 21.75 -14.88
N TYR A 34 -5.28 22.10 -14.22
CA TYR A 34 -5.32 22.19 -12.75
C TYR A 34 -5.98 20.99 -12.07
N SER A 35 -6.63 20.11 -12.85
CA SER A 35 -7.23 18.86 -12.40
C SER A 35 -6.25 18.03 -11.57
N LEU A 36 -4.99 17.92 -12.04
CA LEU A 36 -3.90 17.22 -11.36
C LEU A 36 -3.54 17.83 -10.00
N THR A 37 -3.59 19.15 -9.88
CA THR A 37 -3.28 19.82 -8.60
C THR A 37 -4.44 19.64 -7.64
N VAL A 38 -5.68 19.72 -8.13
CA VAL A 38 -6.91 19.52 -7.33
C VAL A 38 -6.99 18.08 -6.82
N SER A 39 -6.78 17.08 -7.68
CA SER A 39 -6.80 15.66 -7.28
C SER A 39 -5.68 15.28 -6.32
N SER A 40 -4.57 16.02 -6.33
CA SER A 40 -3.48 15.78 -5.39
C SER A 40 -3.82 16.15 -3.93
N ILE A 41 -4.85 16.96 -3.68
CA ILE A 41 -5.22 17.44 -2.34
C ILE A 41 -5.85 16.29 -1.56
N THR A 42 -5.33 16.03 -0.37
CA THR A 42 -5.85 14.99 0.54
C THR A 42 -6.48 15.62 1.79
N PRO A 43 -7.35 14.90 2.51
CA PRO A 43 -7.74 15.28 3.86
C PRO A 43 -6.52 15.66 4.71
N GLY A 44 -6.63 16.74 5.47
CA GLY A 44 -5.55 17.31 6.27
C GLY A 44 -4.60 18.27 5.53
N ASP A 45 -4.76 18.50 4.22
CA ASP A 45 -4.03 19.57 3.53
C ASP A 45 -4.64 20.96 3.79
N ILE A 46 -3.81 22.01 3.77
CA ILE A 46 -4.25 23.39 4.05
C ILE A 46 -4.52 24.13 2.74
N LEU A 47 -5.71 24.73 2.65
CA LEU A 47 -6.07 25.64 1.57
C LEU A 47 -6.06 27.09 2.08
N ILE A 48 -5.38 27.95 1.34
CA ILE A 48 -5.24 29.39 1.63
C ILE A 48 -6.03 30.13 0.55
N LEU A 49 -7.20 30.64 0.92
CA LEU A 49 -8.11 31.32 0.01
C LEU A 49 -7.64 32.76 -0.21
N ALA A 50 -7.20 33.07 -1.42
CA ALA A 50 -6.62 34.35 -1.77
C ALA A 50 -7.50 35.17 -2.73
N ARG A 51 -7.55 36.48 -2.48
CA ARG A 51 -8.18 37.50 -3.33
C ARG A 51 -7.14 38.25 -4.19
N PRO A 52 -7.57 38.89 -5.29
CA PRO A 52 -6.70 39.78 -6.06
C PRO A 52 -6.04 40.84 -5.17
N GLY A 53 -4.79 41.21 -5.49
CA GLY A 53 -4.06 42.20 -4.69
C GLY A 53 -3.27 41.63 -3.50
N ARG A 54 -3.09 40.30 -3.44
CA ARG A 54 -2.28 39.58 -2.43
C ARG A 54 -2.92 39.50 -1.05
N GLU A 55 -4.24 39.56 -0.97
CA GLU A 55 -4.97 39.39 0.29
C GLU A 55 -5.30 37.91 0.52
N ILE A 56 -5.03 37.41 1.73
CA ILE A 56 -5.56 36.12 2.21
C ILE A 56 -6.91 36.41 2.87
N PHE A 57 -7.96 35.83 2.31
CA PHE A 57 -9.32 35.97 2.80
C PHE A 57 -9.68 34.95 3.87
N ASN A 58 -9.22 33.70 3.73
CA ASN A 58 -9.42 32.66 4.74
C ASN A 58 -8.37 31.54 4.61
N VAL A 59 -8.25 30.72 5.64
CA VAL A 59 -7.45 29.49 5.69
C VAL A 59 -8.36 28.36 6.14
N GLY A 60 -8.27 27.21 5.48
CA GLY A 60 -9.07 26.05 5.81
C GLY A 60 -8.31 24.75 5.65
N ILE A 61 -8.86 23.68 6.23
CA ILE A 61 -8.32 22.33 6.16
C ILE A 61 -9.21 21.51 5.23
N CYS A 62 -8.63 20.87 4.24
CA CYS A 62 -9.33 19.91 3.40
C CYS A 62 -9.85 18.77 4.27
N THR A 63 -11.15 18.52 4.25
CA THR A 63 -11.77 17.39 4.96
C THR A 63 -12.07 16.24 4.01
N ARG A 64 -12.43 16.54 2.76
CA ARG A 64 -12.73 15.55 1.72
C ARG A 64 -12.42 16.12 0.35
N ASN A 65 -11.88 15.31 -0.55
CA ASN A 65 -11.75 15.64 -1.96
C ASN A 65 -12.73 14.76 -2.73
N GLU A 66 -13.63 15.35 -3.52
CA GLU A 66 -14.63 14.57 -4.25
C GLU A 66 -14.05 13.85 -5.47
N ASN A 67 -12.76 14.08 -5.78
CA ASN A 67 -12.01 13.45 -6.89
C ASN A 67 -12.68 13.60 -8.26
N ASP A 68 -13.62 14.54 -8.40
CA ASP A 68 -14.20 14.99 -9.67
C ASP A 68 -13.26 15.95 -10.43
N PHE A 69 -12.02 16.08 -9.93
CA PHE A 69 -10.96 16.99 -10.39
C PHE A 69 -11.33 18.48 -10.29
N LYS A 70 -12.42 18.81 -9.58
CA LYS A 70 -13.01 20.14 -9.57
C LYS A 70 -13.34 20.65 -8.17
N LYS A 71 -13.69 19.81 -7.21
CA LYS A 71 -14.24 20.22 -5.92
C LYS A 71 -13.51 19.59 -4.74
N VAL A 72 -13.29 20.42 -3.72
CA VAL A 72 -12.70 20.05 -2.45
C VAL A 72 -13.61 20.56 -1.34
N ILE A 73 -13.93 19.70 -0.39
CA ILE A 73 -14.63 20.06 0.83
C ILE A 73 -13.61 20.55 1.85
N VAL A 74 -13.85 21.74 2.39
CA VAL A 74 -12.90 22.47 3.22
C VAL A 74 -13.60 22.95 4.48
N ASN A 75 -13.05 22.58 5.63
CA ASN A 75 -13.39 23.21 6.88
C ASN A 75 -12.63 24.55 6.97
N TRP A 76 -13.33 25.66 6.74
CA TRP A 76 -12.75 27.00 6.79
C TRP A 76 -12.70 27.55 8.20
N PHE A 77 -11.68 28.34 8.53
CA PHE A 77 -11.59 28.99 9.83
C PHE A 77 -12.72 30.03 10.01
N GLU A 78 -13.48 29.88 11.09
CA GLU A 78 -14.56 30.81 11.43
C GLU A 78 -14.00 32.13 11.96
N GLY A 79 -14.59 33.25 11.52
CA GLY A 79 -14.20 34.58 12.02
C GLY A 79 -12.84 35.08 11.51
N PHE A 80 -12.31 34.50 10.43
CA PHE A 80 -11.03 34.92 9.85
C PHE A 80 -11.01 36.41 9.49
N VAL A 81 -9.99 37.13 9.95
CA VAL A 81 -9.70 38.51 9.58
C VAL A 81 -8.67 38.51 8.45
N ALA A 82 -9.03 39.09 7.31
CA ALA A 82 -8.22 39.11 6.10
C ALA A 82 -6.83 39.74 6.31
N VAL A 83 -5.81 39.16 5.68
CA VAL A 83 -4.40 39.54 5.86
C VAL A 83 -3.74 39.82 4.52
N ASP A 84 -3.10 40.98 4.38
CA ASP A 84 -2.22 41.26 3.23
C ASP A 84 -0.97 40.39 3.28
N ALA A 85 -0.81 39.52 2.29
CA ALA A 85 0.30 38.59 2.16
C ALA A 85 1.57 39.18 1.52
N GLY A 86 1.52 40.42 1.03
CA GLY A 86 2.67 41.06 0.39
C GLY A 86 3.26 40.18 -0.73
N LYS A 87 4.59 40.07 -0.79
CA LYS A 87 5.27 39.28 -1.84
C LYS A 87 5.15 37.76 -1.68
N ALA A 88 4.57 37.27 -0.58
CA ALA A 88 4.43 35.85 -0.34
C ALA A 88 3.48 35.20 -1.37
N ILE A 89 2.40 35.90 -1.74
CA ILE A 89 1.46 35.43 -2.77
C ILE A 89 1.71 36.18 -4.09
N SER A 90 1.72 35.46 -5.20
CA SER A 90 1.77 36.07 -6.53
C SER A 90 0.44 36.80 -6.81
N PRO A 91 0.46 38.05 -7.30
CA PRO A 91 -0.75 38.73 -7.73
C PRO A 91 -1.36 38.08 -8.99
N TYR A 92 -0.61 37.24 -9.70
CA TYR A 92 -1.04 36.53 -10.91
C TYR A 92 -1.23 35.04 -10.64
N MET A 93 -2.24 34.69 -9.84
CA MET A 93 -2.69 33.31 -9.64
C MET A 93 -3.90 33.03 -10.52
N ARG A 94 -3.88 31.95 -11.31
CA ARG A 94 -4.99 31.61 -12.20
C ARG A 94 -6.13 30.89 -11.47
N THR A 95 -5.84 29.79 -10.77
CA THR A 95 -6.85 29.05 -9.99
C THR A 95 -6.27 28.45 -8.70
N ILE A 96 -5.25 27.59 -8.79
CA ILE A 96 -4.62 26.93 -7.64
C ILE A 96 -3.13 26.76 -7.89
N ASN A 97 -2.33 26.86 -6.84
CA ASN A 97 -0.93 26.45 -6.85
C ASN A 97 -0.57 25.71 -5.55
N LYS A 98 0.08 24.55 -5.71
CA LYS A 98 0.77 23.90 -4.61
C LYS A 98 2.02 24.71 -4.24
N LEU A 99 2.22 24.95 -2.95
CA LEU A 99 3.40 25.66 -2.47
C LEU A 99 4.56 24.68 -2.25
N GLY A 100 5.77 25.07 -2.69
CA GLY A 100 7.01 24.37 -2.35
C GLY A 100 7.34 24.56 -0.85
N SER A 101 8.00 23.57 -0.25
CA SER A 101 8.24 23.47 1.20
C SER A 101 8.90 24.71 1.81
N ASP A 102 8.43 25.03 3.02
CA ASP A 102 8.92 25.96 4.06
C ASP A 102 8.97 27.47 3.79
N ASP A 103 9.27 27.98 2.60
CA ASP A 103 9.54 29.42 2.43
C ASP A 103 8.28 30.31 2.54
N PHE A 104 7.13 29.86 2.05
CA PHE A 104 5.90 30.65 2.09
C PHE A 104 5.33 30.74 3.51
N TRP A 105 5.15 29.59 4.16
CA TRP A 105 4.51 29.52 5.47
C TRP A 105 5.37 30.22 6.52
N THR A 106 6.69 30.01 6.51
CA THR A 106 7.61 30.65 7.46
C THR A 106 7.61 32.18 7.33
N GLY A 107 7.37 32.73 6.14
CA GLY A 107 7.33 34.17 5.89
C GLY A 107 6.02 34.88 6.31
N ILE A 108 4.89 34.16 6.39
CA ILE A 108 3.58 34.77 6.64
C ILE A 108 2.88 34.25 7.91
N LYS A 109 3.29 33.11 8.44
CA LYS A 109 2.70 32.44 9.61
C LYS A 109 2.63 33.36 10.83
N SER A 110 3.71 34.07 11.14
CA SER A 110 3.74 35.01 12.28
C SER A 110 2.71 36.13 12.12
N LYS A 111 2.52 36.62 10.89
CA LYS A 111 1.53 37.65 10.57
C LYS A 111 0.11 37.10 10.68
N LEU A 112 -0.15 35.90 10.14
CA LEU A 112 -1.44 35.22 10.23
C LEU A 112 -1.85 35.02 11.69
N TYR A 113 -0.97 34.47 12.53
CA TYR A 113 -1.28 34.22 13.94
C TYR A 113 -1.40 35.51 14.77
N SER A 114 -0.68 36.58 14.39
CA SER A 114 -0.84 37.87 15.07
C SER A 114 -2.21 38.52 14.82
N VAL A 115 -2.82 38.24 13.67
CA VAL A 115 -4.13 38.81 13.26
C VAL A 115 -5.27 37.85 13.61
N ASN A 116 -5.01 36.54 13.56
CA ASN A 116 -5.96 35.46 13.85
C ASN A 116 -5.35 34.52 14.92
N PRO A 117 -5.45 34.85 16.23
CA PRO A 117 -4.76 34.13 17.30
C PRO A 117 -5.18 32.66 17.43
N ASP A 118 -6.47 32.37 17.23
CA ASP A 118 -7.01 31.01 17.38
C ASP A 118 -6.73 30.13 16.14
N LEU A 119 -6.16 30.70 15.08
CA LEU A 119 -5.79 29.95 13.87
C LEU A 119 -4.71 28.91 14.17
N GLU A 120 -3.80 29.20 15.10
CA GLU A 120 -2.76 28.24 15.49
C GLU A 120 -3.41 27.00 16.13
N GLN A 121 -4.36 27.20 17.04
CA GLN A 121 -5.08 26.10 17.67
C GLN A 121 -5.96 25.35 16.66
N PHE A 122 -6.65 26.05 15.76
CA PHE A 122 -7.43 25.43 14.69
C PHE A 122 -6.59 24.54 13.77
N LEU A 123 -5.39 25.00 13.39
CA LEU A 123 -4.46 24.23 12.57
C LEU A 123 -3.68 23.17 13.36
N GLN A 124 -3.65 23.23 14.70
CA GLN A 124 -3.04 22.22 15.57
C GLN A 124 -4.04 21.15 16.00
N ASN A 125 -5.33 21.46 16.06
CA ASN A 125 -6.43 20.51 16.27
C ASN A 125 -6.65 19.57 15.05
N LEU A 126 -5.61 19.33 14.24
CA LEU A 126 -5.60 18.25 13.25
C LEU A 126 -5.71 16.88 13.89
N ASP A 127 -5.36 16.75 15.18
CA ASP A 127 -5.57 15.53 15.95
C ASP A 127 -7.08 15.13 16.02
N ASP A 128 -8.01 16.06 15.78
CA ASP A 128 -9.46 15.79 15.68
C ASP A 128 -9.92 15.53 14.22
N ILE A 129 -9.13 15.88 13.21
CA ILE A 129 -9.40 15.51 11.79
C ILE A 129 -8.74 14.15 11.45
N ASP A 130 -7.76 13.72 12.25
CA ASP A 130 -7.20 12.36 12.28
C ASP A 130 -8.12 11.32 12.96
N GLN A 131 -9.39 11.67 13.25
CA GLN A 131 -10.43 10.73 13.71
C GLN A 131 -11.56 10.48 12.69
N ILE A 132 -11.25 10.45 11.40
CA ILE A 132 -11.74 9.28 10.66
C ILE A 132 -10.62 8.25 10.80
N GLU A 133 -10.58 7.54 11.93
CA GLU A 133 -9.81 6.31 11.99
C GLU A 133 -10.34 5.47 10.83
N ASN A 134 -9.59 5.38 9.73
CA ASN A 134 -9.97 4.49 8.65
C ASN A 134 -10.10 3.11 9.28
N THR A 135 -11.32 2.58 9.33
CA THR A 135 -11.60 1.29 9.91
C THR A 135 -10.70 0.25 9.24
N ARG A 136 -9.87 -0.44 10.02
CA ARG A 136 -8.90 -1.44 9.55
C ARG A 136 -9.31 -2.82 10.00
N ILE A 137 -8.90 -3.84 9.27
CA ILE A 137 -9.02 -5.23 9.73
C ILE A 137 -8.02 -5.46 10.87
N ASN A 138 -8.54 -5.85 12.03
CA ASN A 138 -7.76 -6.30 13.18
C ASN A 138 -7.48 -7.79 13.11
N ASN A 139 -8.49 -8.61 12.84
CA ASN A 139 -8.35 -10.06 12.81
C ASN A 139 -9.06 -10.67 11.60
N ILE A 140 -8.47 -11.74 11.07
CA ILE A 140 -9.11 -12.61 10.08
C ILE A 140 -9.02 -14.04 10.61
N SER A 141 -10.13 -14.75 10.70
CA SER A 141 -10.17 -16.12 11.18
C SER A 141 -10.80 -17.05 10.16
N LEU A 142 -10.20 -18.23 9.99
CA LEU A 142 -10.67 -19.25 9.05
C LEU A 142 -10.65 -20.61 9.73
N GLY A 143 -11.73 -21.38 9.59
CA GLY A 143 -11.83 -22.76 10.05
C GLY A 143 -12.65 -23.56 9.04
N TRP A 144 -12.14 -24.71 8.64
CA TRP A 144 -12.78 -25.64 7.71
C TRP A 144 -13.29 -24.95 6.42
N PHE A 145 -12.55 -23.93 5.95
CA PHE A 145 -12.80 -23.13 4.76
C PHE A 145 -11.78 -23.48 3.66
N LYS A 146 -12.24 -23.98 2.52
CA LYS A 146 -11.43 -24.42 1.37
C LYS A 146 -10.28 -25.31 1.82
N PHE A 147 -9.03 -24.84 1.72
CA PHE A 147 -7.86 -25.61 2.11
C PHE A 147 -7.55 -25.52 3.62
N PHE A 148 -8.17 -24.61 4.38
CA PHE A 148 -7.96 -24.49 5.83
C PHE A 148 -8.68 -25.60 6.60
N GLY A 149 -7.99 -26.21 7.55
CA GLY A 149 -8.51 -27.19 8.51
C GLY A 149 -8.95 -26.50 9.80
N GLU A 150 -8.34 -26.85 10.93
CA GLU A 150 -8.63 -26.21 12.22
C GLU A 150 -8.51 -24.68 12.20
N LYS A 151 -9.24 -24.03 13.13
CA LYS A 151 -9.36 -22.58 13.22
C LYS A 151 -7.98 -21.92 13.31
N THR A 152 -7.67 -21.11 12.30
CA THR A 152 -6.45 -20.31 12.19
C THR A 152 -6.83 -18.84 12.22
N THR A 153 -6.12 -18.03 13.01
CA THR A 153 -6.38 -16.59 13.15
C THR A 153 -5.14 -15.78 12.78
N PHE A 154 -5.34 -14.78 11.92
CA PHE A 154 -4.35 -13.78 11.52
C PHE A 154 -4.63 -12.51 12.31
N ASN A 155 -3.74 -12.18 13.25
CA ASN A 155 -3.85 -10.97 14.06
C ASN A 155 -3.02 -9.85 13.43
N LEU A 156 -3.72 -8.94 12.78
CA LEU A 156 -3.13 -7.78 12.13
C LEU A 156 -3.02 -6.60 13.08
N SER A 157 -3.92 -6.46 14.07
CA SER A 157 -3.98 -5.29 14.96
C SER A 157 -3.94 -3.96 14.17
N GLY A 158 -4.73 -3.88 13.09
CA GLY A 158 -4.78 -2.73 12.18
C GLY A 158 -3.57 -2.57 11.24
N LYS A 159 -2.54 -3.42 11.34
CA LYS A 159 -1.36 -3.36 10.48
C LYS A 159 -1.66 -3.85 9.06
N ASN A 160 -0.83 -3.43 8.12
CA ASN A 160 -0.71 -4.08 6.82
C ASN A 160 -0.17 -5.51 7.00
N MET A 161 -0.39 -6.38 6.02
CA MET A 161 0.12 -7.75 6.05
C MET A 161 1.02 -8.03 4.86
N LEU A 162 2.19 -8.63 5.12
CA LEU A 162 3.00 -9.29 4.10
C LEU A 162 3.10 -10.78 4.46
N LEU A 163 2.57 -11.64 3.59
CA LEU A 163 2.51 -13.08 3.77
C LEU A 163 3.33 -13.81 2.71
N TYR A 164 4.37 -14.50 3.16
CA TYR A 164 5.04 -15.52 2.34
C TYR A 164 4.30 -16.84 2.47
N GLY A 165 4.11 -17.56 1.38
CA GLY A 165 3.69 -18.95 1.44
C GLY A 165 4.10 -19.75 0.22
N GLU A 166 4.49 -21.00 0.40
CA GLU A 166 4.88 -21.88 -0.70
C GLU A 166 3.70 -22.14 -1.67
N ASN A 167 4.00 -22.66 -2.86
CA ASN A 167 2.94 -23.06 -3.79
C ASN A 167 2.13 -24.20 -3.16
N GLY A 168 0.80 -24.03 -3.11
CA GLY A 168 -0.09 -24.97 -2.44
C GLY A 168 -0.32 -24.70 -0.95
N SER A 169 0.34 -23.71 -0.34
CA SER A 169 0.23 -23.46 1.12
C SER A 169 -1.13 -22.93 1.60
N GLY A 170 -2.03 -22.51 0.70
CA GLY A 170 -3.35 -21.96 1.04
C GLY A 170 -3.54 -20.44 0.86
N LYS A 171 -2.57 -19.72 0.28
CA LYS A 171 -2.67 -18.26 0.04
C LYS A 171 -3.95 -17.83 -0.69
N THR A 172 -4.29 -18.50 -1.79
CA THR A 172 -5.52 -18.20 -2.54
C THR A 172 -6.78 -18.50 -1.72
N SER A 173 -6.76 -19.55 -0.88
CA SER A 173 -7.87 -19.79 0.07
C SER A 173 -8.01 -18.67 1.08
N PHE A 174 -6.90 -18.06 1.53
CA PHE A 174 -6.96 -16.88 2.39
C PHE A 174 -7.58 -15.67 1.66
N SER A 175 -7.11 -15.34 0.45
CA SER A 175 -7.69 -14.26 -0.37
C SER A 175 -9.18 -14.48 -0.63
N ASP A 176 -9.55 -15.73 -0.93
CA ASP A 176 -10.93 -16.13 -1.20
C ASP A 176 -11.84 -15.99 0.02
N ALA A 177 -11.33 -16.15 1.25
CA ALA A 177 -12.12 -15.99 2.46
C ALA A 177 -12.58 -14.54 2.65
N ILE A 178 -11.69 -13.58 2.37
CA ILE A 178 -12.02 -12.15 2.41
C ILE A 178 -13.05 -11.80 1.32
N ARG A 179 -12.88 -12.33 0.10
CA ARG A 179 -13.89 -12.16 -0.97
C ARG A 179 -15.23 -12.78 -0.59
N PHE A 180 -15.20 -14.00 -0.03
CA PHE A 180 -16.39 -14.74 0.38
C PHE A 180 -17.21 -13.95 1.41
N ILE A 181 -16.59 -13.52 2.51
CA ILE A 181 -17.31 -12.77 3.55
C ILE A 181 -17.74 -11.37 3.11
N ALA A 182 -17.06 -10.75 2.15
CA ALA A 182 -17.55 -9.52 1.53
C ALA A 182 -18.82 -9.79 0.71
N ASN A 183 -18.78 -10.82 -0.13
CA ASN A 183 -19.88 -11.16 -1.04
C ASN A 183 -21.16 -11.61 -0.33
N THR A 184 -21.08 -12.23 0.85
CA THR A 184 -22.27 -12.56 1.65
C THR A 184 -23.11 -11.34 2.03
N SER A 185 -22.54 -10.14 2.05
CA SER A 185 -23.28 -8.89 2.34
C SER A 185 -24.10 -8.35 1.16
N ILE A 186 -23.84 -8.85 -0.06
CA ILE A 186 -24.59 -8.47 -1.27
C ILE A 186 -25.34 -9.66 -1.89
N GLU A 187 -24.91 -10.87 -1.59
CA GLU A 187 -25.54 -12.14 -1.96
C GLU A 187 -25.85 -12.96 -0.70
N PRO A 188 -26.82 -12.57 0.14
CA PRO A 188 -27.06 -13.20 1.45
C PRO A 188 -27.47 -14.68 1.42
N ASN A 189 -27.69 -15.25 0.22
CA ASN A 189 -27.97 -16.68 0.01
C ASN A 189 -26.76 -17.46 -0.52
N THR A 190 -25.52 -16.93 -0.40
CA THR A 190 -24.31 -17.66 -0.80
C THR A 190 -24.22 -18.98 -0.01
N SER A 191 -24.22 -20.10 -0.71
CA SER A 191 -24.05 -21.41 -0.08
C SER A 191 -22.61 -21.58 0.43
N VAL A 192 -22.47 -21.86 1.72
CA VAL A 192 -21.16 -22.17 2.34
C VAL A 192 -20.63 -23.54 1.93
N GLU A 193 -21.48 -24.44 1.43
CA GLU A 193 -21.12 -25.82 1.11
C GLU A 193 -20.03 -25.90 0.04
N TYR A 194 -20.04 -24.99 -0.94
CA TYR A 194 -19.00 -24.91 -1.97
C TYR A 194 -17.62 -24.52 -1.39
N TYR A 195 -17.63 -23.79 -0.29
CA TYR A 195 -16.43 -23.30 0.38
C TYR A 195 -16.02 -24.19 1.56
N LYS A 196 -16.83 -25.16 1.95
CA LYS A 196 -16.50 -26.07 3.06
C LYS A 196 -15.33 -26.97 2.66
N ASN A 197 -14.38 -27.14 3.57
CA ASN A 197 -13.27 -28.06 3.38
C ASN A 197 -13.82 -29.49 3.25
N ILE A 198 -13.42 -30.20 2.20
CA ILE A 198 -13.90 -31.56 1.89
C ILE A 198 -13.47 -32.63 2.91
N PHE A 199 -12.48 -32.32 3.76
CA PHE A 199 -12.00 -33.18 4.84
C PHE A 199 -12.64 -32.87 6.21
N ALA A 200 -13.54 -31.89 6.27
CA ALA A 200 -14.32 -31.58 7.47
C ALA A 200 -15.26 -32.75 7.79
N GLY A 201 -15.23 -33.23 9.03
CA GLY A 201 -16.19 -34.20 9.57
C GLY A 201 -17.47 -33.55 10.05
N ASP A 202 -18.38 -34.36 10.61
CA ASP A 202 -19.69 -33.88 11.10
C ASP A 202 -19.59 -32.91 12.28
N THR A 203 -18.49 -32.98 13.06
CA THR A 203 -18.23 -32.09 14.20
C THR A 203 -17.36 -30.88 13.85
N ASP A 204 -16.89 -30.80 12.60
CA ASP A 204 -15.99 -29.75 12.15
C ASP A 204 -16.80 -28.56 11.62
N GLU A 205 -16.74 -27.45 12.35
CA GLU A 205 -17.52 -26.26 12.08
C GLU A 205 -16.83 -25.35 11.07
N PHE A 206 -17.53 -25.05 9.97
CA PHE A 206 -17.12 -24.01 9.05
C PHE A 206 -17.02 -22.67 9.78
N HIS A 207 -16.02 -21.86 9.46
CA HIS A 207 -15.80 -20.57 10.08
C HIS A 207 -15.05 -19.63 9.14
N VAL A 208 -15.59 -18.45 8.89
CA VAL A 208 -14.88 -17.31 8.32
C VAL A 208 -15.24 -16.07 9.12
N GLY A 209 -14.25 -15.37 9.66
CA GLY A 209 -14.45 -14.17 10.46
C GLY A 209 -13.53 -13.02 10.06
N ILE A 210 -14.05 -11.80 10.14
CA ILE A 210 -13.29 -10.54 10.07
C ILE A 210 -13.69 -9.66 11.25
N GLU A 211 -12.70 -9.19 12.00
CA GLU A 211 -12.88 -8.19 13.05
C GLU A 211 -12.21 -6.89 12.60
N LEU A 212 -12.92 -5.77 12.78
CA LEU A 212 -12.47 -4.44 12.42
C LEU A 212 -11.97 -3.65 13.64
N SER A 213 -11.24 -2.56 13.40
CA SER A 213 -10.64 -1.71 14.45
C SER A 213 -11.66 -0.96 15.29
N ASN A 214 -12.86 -0.74 14.76
CA ASN A 214 -14.00 -0.18 15.47
C ASN A 214 -14.73 -1.23 16.35
N ASN A 215 -14.20 -2.46 16.43
CA ASN A 215 -14.77 -3.64 17.11
C ASN A 215 -15.99 -4.25 16.42
N ASP A 216 -16.31 -3.87 15.18
CA ASP A 216 -17.28 -4.62 14.40
C ASP A 216 -16.72 -6.00 14.05
N GLU A 217 -17.51 -7.04 14.31
CA GLU A 217 -17.14 -8.42 14.05
C GLU A 217 -18.15 -9.06 13.09
N PHE A 218 -17.64 -9.63 12.01
CA PHE A 218 -18.40 -10.33 10.99
C PHE A 218 -17.99 -11.80 10.99
N ILE A 219 -18.93 -12.69 11.24
CA ILE A 219 -18.66 -14.12 11.32
C ILE A 219 -19.66 -14.89 10.44
N VAL A 220 -19.15 -15.88 9.72
CA VAL A 220 -19.92 -16.87 8.96
C VAL A 220 -19.54 -18.26 9.45
N ASP A 221 -20.39 -18.83 10.28
CA ASP A 221 -20.20 -20.19 10.82
C ASP A 221 -21.11 -21.23 10.13
N SER A 222 -22.20 -20.76 9.51
CA SER A 222 -23.20 -21.63 8.89
C SER A 222 -23.91 -20.92 7.73
N VAL A 223 -24.95 -21.55 7.18
CA VAL A 223 -25.78 -21.07 6.05
C VAL A 223 -26.63 -19.84 6.42
N GLU A 224 -26.44 -19.25 7.60
CA GLU A 224 -27.23 -18.09 8.02
C GLU A 224 -26.78 -16.79 7.34
N SER A 225 -27.77 -16.02 6.90
CA SER A 225 -27.58 -14.72 6.27
C SER A 225 -26.89 -13.75 7.23
N ILE A 226 -25.73 -13.21 6.85
CA ILE A 226 -25.17 -12.04 7.55
C ILE A 226 -26.09 -10.85 7.27
N GLN A 227 -26.33 -10.02 8.27
CA GLN A 227 -26.93 -8.71 8.04
C GLN A 227 -26.00 -7.90 7.11
N PRO A 228 -26.50 -7.34 6.00
CA PRO A 228 -25.68 -6.56 5.11
C PRO A 228 -24.98 -5.42 5.86
N HIS A 229 -23.66 -5.31 5.72
CA HIS A 229 -22.88 -4.25 6.34
C HIS A 229 -22.21 -3.39 5.28
N THR A 230 -22.27 -2.07 5.44
CA THR A 230 -21.78 -1.09 4.44
C THR A 230 -20.31 -1.32 4.08
N VAL A 231 -19.44 -1.56 5.07
CA VAL A 231 -18.02 -1.85 4.84
C VAL A 231 -17.81 -3.11 3.98
N LEU A 232 -18.54 -4.19 4.27
CA LEU A 232 -18.42 -5.45 3.51
C LEU A 232 -19.03 -5.32 2.11
N GLN A 233 -20.14 -4.58 1.96
CA GLN A 233 -20.72 -4.26 0.66
C GLN A 233 -19.75 -3.45 -0.20
N HIS A 234 -19.13 -2.40 0.37
CA HIS A 234 -18.10 -1.63 -0.33
C HIS A 234 -16.93 -2.53 -0.73
N LEU A 235 -16.44 -3.39 0.18
CA LEU A 235 -15.36 -4.34 -0.14
C LEU A 235 -15.73 -5.29 -1.29
N ALA A 236 -16.98 -5.74 -1.35
CA ALA A 236 -17.49 -6.63 -2.38
C ALA A 236 -17.61 -5.94 -3.75
N PHE A 237 -18.13 -4.71 -3.80
CA PHE A 237 -18.25 -3.94 -5.04
C PHE A 237 -16.89 -3.42 -5.53
N ILE A 238 -16.03 -2.99 -4.62
CA ILE A 238 -14.72 -2.47 -4.98
C ILE A 238 -13.82 -3.60 -5.47
N ASN A 239 -13.92 -4.78 -4.85
CA ASN A 239 -13.12 -5.97 -5.16
C ASN A 239 -11.63 -5.61 -5.31
N PRO A 240 -10.97 -5.19 -4.21
CA PRO A 240 -9.64 -4.56 -4.26
C PRO A 240 -8.49 -5.56 -4.44
N PHE A 241 -8.75 -6.68 -5.10
CA PHE A 241 -7.80 -7.76 -5.28
C PHE A 241 -7.17 -7.65 -6.66
N ILE A 242 -5.85 -7.70 -6.70
CA ILE A 242 -5.10 -7.78 -7.94
C ILE A 242 -4.30 -9.08 -7.93
N THR A 243 -4.54 -9.92 -8.91
CA THR A 243 -3.74 -11.12 -9.16
C THR A 243 -2.97 -10.99 -10.47
N TYR A 244 -1.91 -11.77 -10.63
CA TYR A 244 -1.19 -11.83 -11.90
C TYR A 244 -2.10 -12.25 -13.09
N LYS A 245 -3.10 -13.10 -12.83
CA LYS A 245 -4.06 -13.55 -13.87
C LYS A 245 -4.91 -12.40 -14.40
N ASP A 246 -5.24 -11.43 -13.55
CA ASP A 246 -6.09 -10.29 -13.92
C ASP A 246 -5.32 -9.36 -14.86
N ILE A 247 -4.05 -9.11 -14.55
CA ILE A 247 -3.16 -8.28 -15.39
C ILE A 247 -2.85 -8.95 -16.72
N ILE A 248 -2.62 -10.27 -16.70
CA ILE A 248 -2.30 -11.05 -17.89
C ILE A 248 -3.32 -10.85 -19.04
N GLN A 249 -4.57 -10.53 -18.73
CA GLN A 249 -5.62 -10.33 -19.72
C GLN A 249 -5.35 -9.15 -20.65
N ILE A 250 -4.54 -8.17 -20.23
CA ILE A 250 -4.10 -7.08 -21.11
C ILE A 250 -3.10 -7.59 -22.18
N TYR A 251 -2.49 -8.77 -21.99
CA TYR A 251 -1.54 -9.40 -22.92
C TYR A 251 -2.08 -10.59 -23.72
N PHE A 252 -3.11 -11.32 -23.25
CA PHE A 252 -3.58 -12.54 -23.94
C PHE A 252 -4.61 -12.28 -25.04
N ARG A 253 -4.44 -13.04 -26.13
CA ARG A 253 -5.03 -12.84 -27.45
C ARG A 253 -6.40 -13.52 -27.50
N GLU A 254 -7.47 -12.75 -27.64
CA GLU A 254 -8.55 -13.17 -28.54
C GLU A 254 -8.32 -12.39 -29.84
N ILE A 255 -7.85 -13.09 -30.87
CA ILE A 255 -7.57 -12.48 -32.18
C ILE A 255 -8.89 -12.23 -32.88
N GLU A 256 -9.28 -10.97 -33.02
CA GLU A 256 -10.13 -10.55 -34.14
C GLU A 256 -9.26 -10.12 -35.32
N GLN A 257 -9.80 -10.23 -36.54
CA GLN A 257 -9.04 -10.26 -37.81
C GLN A 257 -8.28 -8.97 -38.19
N GLU A 258 -8.34 -7.89 -37.41
CA GLU A 258 -7.73 -6.60 -37.74
C GLU A 258 -7.05 -5.92 -36.54
N GLY A 259 -5.72 -6.04 -36.46
CA GLY A 259 -4.73 -5.10 -35.90
C GLY A 259 -4.81 -4.62 -34.44
N THR A 260 -5.99 -4.35 -33.89
CA THR A 260 -6.20 -3.76 -32.55
C THR A 260 -7.02 -4.69 -31.68
N ARG A 261 -6.47 -5.05 -30.52
CA ARG A 261 -7.15 -5.95 -29.58
C ARG A 261 -8.28 -5.27 -28.85
N ASN A 262 -9.34 -6.04 -28.62
CA ASN A 262 -10.46 -5.64 -27.80
C ASN A 262 -10.15 -5.84 -26.30
N LEU A 263 -10.01 -4.75 -25.55
CA LEU A 263 -9.85 -4.70 -24.09
C LEU A 263 -11.18 -4.77 -23.34
N TYR A 264 -12.31 -4.95 -24.03
CA TYR A 264 -13.62 -5.07 -23.42
C TYR A 264 -13.65 -6.13 -22.32
N HIS A 265 -13.10 -7.33 -22.56
CA HIS A 265 -13.05 -8.40 -21.56
C HIS A 265 -12.15 -8.05 -20.36
N PHE A 266 -11.02 -7.39 -20.61
CA PHE A 266 -10.15 -6.90 -19.54
C PHE A 266 -10.90 -5.92 -18.63
N PHE A 267 -11.51 -4.88 -19.20
CA PHE A 267 -12.26 -3.90 -18.41
C PHE A 267 -13.49 -4.49 -17.75
N LYS A 268 -14.12 -5.49 -18.37
CA LYS A 268 -15.19 -6.27 -17.77
C LYS A 268 -14.72 -6.93 -16.47
N VAL A 269 -13.59 -7.63 -16.47
CA VAL A 269 -13.05 -8.27 -15.24
C VAL A 269 -12.75 -7.26 -14.14
N ILE A 270 -12.28 -6.06 -14.50
CA ILE A 270 -11.92 -5.02 -13.51
C ILE A 270 -13.15 -4.29 -12.97
N LEU A 271 -14.12 -3.98 -13.82
CA LEU A 271 -15.18 -3.03 -13.54
C LEU A 271 -16.57 -3.68 -13.41
N ASP A 272 -16.74 -4.99 -13.62
CA ASP A 272 -18.05 -5.64 -13.48
C ASP A 272 -18.68 -5.45 -12.09
N ASP A 273 -17.85 -5.53 -11.04
CA ASP A 273 -18.30 -5.29 -9.66
C ASP A 273 -18.47 -3.80 -9.34
N TYR A 274 -18.08 -2.90 -10.25
CA TYR A 274 -18.16 -1.45 -10.04
C TYR A 274 -19.61 -1.06 -9.72
N PRO A 275 -19.84 -0.24 -8.69
CA PRO A 275 -21.19 0.15 -8.31
C PRO A 275 -21.84 1.10 -9.31
N VAL A 276 -23.11 0.85 -9.60
CA VAL A 276 -23.94 1.78 -10.36
C VAL A 276 -25.26 1.98 -9.63
N GLY A 277 -25.72 3.23 -9.52
CA GLY A 277 -26.98 3.56 -8.86
C GLY A 277 -26.91 4.84 -8.03
N THR A 278 -27.89 5.00 -7.13
CA THR A 278 -27.95 6.09 -6.13
C THR A 278 -27.88 5.49 -4.73
N ASP A 279 -27.61 6.29 -3.69
CA ASP A 279 -27.42 5.86 -2.29
C ASP A 279 -28.49 4.88 -1.76
N SER A 280 -29.70 4.88 -2.35
CA SER A 280 -30.81 3.99 -1.95
C SER A 280 -30.88 2.65 -2.71
N ARG A 281 -30.17 2.50 -3.84
CA ARG A 281 -30.13 1.28 -4.69
C ARG A 281 -28.81 1.22 -5.46
N ILE A 282 -27.78 0.69 -4.80
CA ILE A 282 -26.49 0.39 -5.43
C ILE A 282 -26.55 -1.05 -5.98
N THR A 283 -26.23 -1.22 -7.26
CA THR A 283 -26.08 -2.54 -7.92
C THR A 283 -24.70 -2.65 -8.55
N ARG A 284 -24.32 -3.83 -9.05
CA ARG A 284 -23.08 -3.98 -9.83
C ARG A 284 -23.28 -3.47 -11.25
N LEU A 285 -22.19 -3.04 -11.90
CA LEU A 285 -22.18 -2.71 -13.31
C LEU A 285 -22.65 -3.90 -14.13
N ALA A 286 -22.21 -5.11 -13.78
CA ALA A 286 -22.62 -6.37 -14.40
C ALA A 286 -24.14 -6.63 -14.39
N ASP A 287 -24.89 -5.98 -13.50
CA ASP A 287 -26.35 -6.11 -13.43
C ASP A 287 -27.08 -5.25 -14.47
N LEU A 288 -26.39 -4.28 -15.07
CA LEU A 288 -26.92 -3.49 -16.18
C LEU A 288 -26.98 -4.34 -17.46
N SER A 289 -27.89 -3.97 -18.37
CA SER A 289 -28.11 -4.74 -19.60
C SER A 289 -27.85 -3.93 -20.88
N GLY A 290 -27.37 -4.63 -21.91
CA GLY A 290 -27.27 -4.10 -23.27
C GLY A 290 -26.42 -2.84 -23.40
N ILE A 291 -27.02 -1.77 -23.93
CA ILE A 291 -26.34 -0.51 -24.25
C ILE A 291 -26.04 0.34 -23.00
N GLU A 292 -26.88 0.22 -21.97
CA GLU A 292 -26.70 0.96 -20.71
C GLU A 292 -25.42 0.52 -19.99
N TYR A 293 -25.22 -0.80 -19.91
CA TYR A 293 -23.96 -1.40 -19.44
C TYR A 293 -22.76 -0.84 -20.21
N PHE A 294 -22.80 -0.89 -21.55
CA PHE A 294 -21.65 -0.52 -22.37
C PHE A 294 -21.32 0.98 -22.27
N ASN A 295 -22.35 1.83 -22.25
CA ASN A 295 -22.16 3.27 -22.08
C ASN A 295 -21.55 3.58 -20.72
N LYS A 296 -22.02 2.92 -19.65
CA LYS A 296 -21.47 3.15 -18.32
C LYS A 296 -20.04 2.61 -18.19
N LEU A 297 -19.76 1.43 -18.73
CA LEU A 297 -18.39 0.89 -18.82
C LEU A 297 -17.46 1.86 -19.55
N THR A 298 -17.89 2.41 -20.68
CA THR A 298 -17.10 3.36 -21.48
C THR A 298 -16.79 4.63 -20.69
N GLU A 299 -17.80 5.22 -20.02
CA GLU A 299 -17.62 6.39 -19.15
C GLU A 299 -16.55 6.11 -18.08
N LEU A 300 -16.63 4.95 -17.43
CA LEU A 300 -15.68 4.56 -16.39
C LEU A 300 -14.27 4.38 -16.94
N VAL A 301 -14.12 3.70 -18.07
CA VAL A 301 -12.82 3.45 -18.71
C VAL A 301 -12.15 4.74 -19.13
N LEU A 302 -12.90 5.67 -19.73
CA LEU A 302 -12.37 7.00 -20.11
C LEU A 302 -11.86 7.77 -18.88
N GLY A 303 -12.54 7.64 -17.74
CA GLY A 303 -12.12 8.22 -16.46
C GLY A 303 -10.79 7.69 -15.91
N LEU A 304 -10.32 6.52 -16.36
CA LEU A 304 -9.08 5.92 -15.87
C LEU A 304 -7.82 6.57 -16.45
N LYS A 305 -7.92 7.27 -17.59
CA LYS A 305 -6.76 7.72 -18.38
C LYS A 305 -5.75 8.52 -17.57
N GLU A 306 -6.20 9.58 -16.90
CA GLU A 306 -5.28 10.48 -16.19
C GLU A 306 -4.54 9.74 -15.06
N LEU A 307 -5.29 8.98 -14.27
CA LEU A 307 -4.73 8.27 -13.12
C LEU A 307 -3.83 7.10 -13.55
N ALA A 308 -4.16 6.41 -14.63
CA ALA A 308 -3.30 5.38 -15.21
C ALA A 308 -1.98 5.96 -15.71
N ASN A 309 -1.99 7.15 -16.33
CA ASN A 309 -0.76 7.84 -16.75
C ASN A 309 0.09 8.27 -15.54
N GLN A 310 -0.51 8.69 -14.43
CA GLN A 310 0.23 8.98 -13.19
C GLN A 310 0.97 7.74 -12.68
N PHE A 311 0.32 6.58 -12.65
CA PHE A 311 0.98 5.34 -12.26
C PHE A 311 2.09 4.93 -13.24
N LEU A 312 1.91 5.12 -14.55
CA LEU A 312 2.96 4.86 -15.56
C LEU A 312 4.21 5.73 -15.33
N GLU A 313 4.03 7.00 -14.94
CA GLU A 313 5.14 7.87 -14.54
C GLU A 313 5.85 7.36 -13.28
N GLU A 314 5.11 6.83 -12.29
CA GLU A 314 5.69 6.20 -11.09
C GLU A 314 6.49 4.93 -11.42
N PHE A 315 6.03 4.15 -12.40
CA PHE A 315 6.79 3.04 -12.98
C PHE A 315 8.00 3.49 -13.81
N LYS A 316 8.15 4.79 -14.06
CA LYS A 316 9.20 5.40 -14.91
C LYS A 316 9.21 4.84 -16.32
N GLU A 317 8.03 4.54 -16.84
CA GLU A 317 7.88 4.07 -18.21
C GLU A 317 7.69 5.24 -19.17
N ASP A 318 8.34 5.17 -20.33
CA ASP A 318 8.16 6.14 -21.41
C ASP A 318 6.87 5.86 -22.22
N ILE A 319 5.80 5.43 -21.56
CA ILE A 319 4.50 5.08 -22.14
C ILE A 319 3.50 6.15 -21.72
N PHE A 320 2.70 6.64 -22.66
CA PHE A 320 1.61 7.56 -22.37
C PHE A 320 0.34 7.10 -23.06
N ILE A 321 -0.74 6.93 -22.30
CA ILE A 321 -2.07 6.58 -22.78
C ILE A 321 -2.71 7.84 -23.37
N GLU A 322 -2.91 7.83 -24.69
CA GLU A 322 -3.54 8.93 -25.42
C GLU A 322 -5.06 8.87 -25.28
N ASP A 323 -5.65 7.68 -25.45
CA ASP A 323 -7.11 7.53 -25.38
C ASP A 323 -7.55 6.07 -25.21
N PHE A 324 -8.77 5.89 -24.71
CA PHE A 324 -9.51 4.62 -24.78
C PHE A 324 -10.67 4.77 -25.76
N LYS A 325 -10.58 4.12 -26.93
CA LYS A 325 -11.63 4.19 -27.94
C LYS A 325 -12.66 3.09 -27.75
N ALA A 326 -13.91 3.47 -27.54
CA ALA A 326 -15.01 2.53 -27.40
C ALA A 326 -15.92 2.54 -28.64
N ASP A 327 -16.25 1.35 -29.14
CA ASP A 327 -17.26 1.10 -30.15
C ASP A 327 -18.40 0.27 -29.56
N SER A 328 -19.57 0.91 -29.40
CA SER A 328 -20.76 0.29 -28.84
C SER A 328 -21.41 -0.76 -29.74
N PHE A 329 -21.21 -0.70 -31.06
CA PHE A 329 -21.81 -1.65 -31.98
C PHE A 329 -21.10 -3.00 -31.91
N ASP A 330 -19.78 -2.99 -31.93
CA ASP A 330 -18.94 -4.19 -31.89
C ASP A 330 -18.53 -4.59 -30.46
N LYS A 331 -18.99 -3.86 -29.44
CA LYS A 331 -18.56 -3.99 -28.04
C LYS A 331 -17.04 -4.03 -27.93
N LYS A 332 -16.39 -3.05 -28.56
CA LYS A 332 -14.94 -2.98 -28.66
C LYS A 332 -14.42 -1.84 -27.81
N ILE A 333 -13.39 -2.10 -27.01
CA ILE A 333 -12.61 -1.05 -26.35
C ILE A 333 -11.15 -1.22 -26.79
N THR A 334 -10.55 -0.21 -27.40
CA THR A 334 -9.14 -0.22 -27.79
C THR A 334 -8.37 0.84 -27.02
N LEU A 335 -7.06 0.63 -26.88
CA LEU A 335 -6.15 1.55 -26.22
C LEU A 335 -5.23 2.16 -27.26
N GLU A 336 -5.18 3.49 -27.30
CA GLU A 336 -4.20 4.27 -28.05
C GLU A 336 -3.14 4.82 -27.10
N LEU A 337 -1.88 4.60 -27.46
CA LEU A 337 -0.76 5.05 -26.64
C LEU A 337 0.42 5.48 -27.50
N THR A 338 1.25 6.33 -26.91
CA THR A 338 2.56 6.70 -27.42
C THR A 338 3.66 6.06 -26.58
N PHE A 339 4.78 5.75 -27.23
CA PHE A 339 6.03 5.34 -26.57
C PHE A 339 7.15 6.28 -27.01
N LYS A 340 7.73 7.03 -26.08
CA LYS A 340 8.73 8.09 -26.39
C LYS A 340 8.22 9.07 -27.46
N ASP A 341 7.02 9.60 -27.24
CA ASP A 341 6.34 10.57 -28.11
C ASP A 341 6.06 10.06 -29.54
N LYS A 342 5.99 8.73 -29.72
CA LYS A 342 5.65 8.10 -31.01
C LYS A 342 4.47 7.16 -30.86
N ASP A 343 3.52 7.28 -31.77
CA ASP A 343 2.35 6.39 -31.82
C ASP A 343 2.78 4.93 -31.96
N VAL A 344 2.13 4.07 -31.17
CA VAL A 344 2.32 2.62 -31.24
C VAL A 344 0.97 1.95 -31.52
N PRO A 345 0.59 1.77 -32.79
CA PRO A 345 -0.71 1.19 -33.16
C PRO A 345 -0.91 -0.23 -32.62
N GLU A 346 0.16 -1.05 -32.57
CA GLU A 346 0.14 -2.42 -32.06
C GLU A 346 1.03 -2.56 -30.81
N TYR A 347 0.69 -1.86 -29.73
CA TYR A 347 1.54 -1.83 -28.54
C TYR A 347 1.81 -3.22 -27.93
N GLN A 348 0.91 -4.21 -28.07
CA GLN A 348 1.13 -5.54 -27.48
C GLN A 348 2.22 -6.36 -28.17
N THR A 349 2.54 -6.07 -29.44
CA THR A 349 3.64 -6.74 -30.16
C THR A 349 4.95 -5.97 -30.06
N PHE A 350 4.85 -4.66 -29.86
CA PHE A 350 5.99 -3.76 -29.76
C PHE A 350 6.58 -3.68 -28.35
N LEU A 351 5.74 -3.55 -27.32
CA LEU A 351 6.17 -3.47 -25.92
C LEU A 351 6.54 -4.87 -25.40
N ASN A 352 7.56 -4.93 -24.54
CA ASN A 352 7.93 -6.17 -23.87
C ASN A 352 7.00 -6.47 -22.69
N GLU A 353 7.06 -7.70 -22.16
CA GLU A 353 6.20 -8.16 -21.05
C GLU A 353 6.27 -7.24 -19.82
N ALA A 354 7.46 -6.75 -19.49
CA ALA A 354 7.68 -5.88 -18.34
C ALA A 354 6.93 -4.54 -18.48
N LYS A 355 7.02 -3.91 -19.66
CA LYS A 355 6.28 -2.67 -20.00
C LYS A 355 4.78 -2.88 -20.02
N LEU A 356 4.35 -3.98 -20.62
CA LEU A 356 2.94 -4.33 -20.64
C LEU A 356 2.44 -4.55 -19.20
N THR A 357 3.28 -5.08 -18.30
CA THR A 357 2.96 -5.24 -16.86
C THR A 357 2.87 -3.96 -16.09
N ALA A 358 3.76 -3.00 -16.34
CA ALA A 358 3.58 -1.66 -15.81
C ALA A 358 2.26 -1.02 -16.30
N LEU A 359 1.93 -1.16 -17.59
CA LEU A 359 0.68 -0.66 -18.16
C LEU A 359 -0.56 -1.31 -17.54
N GLY A 360 -0.59 -2.64 -17.43
CA GLY A 360 -1.68 -3.37 -16.81
C GLY A 360 -1.89 -2.97 -15.35
N LEU A 361 -0.81 -2.95 -14.56
CA LEU A 361 -0.85 -2.51 -13.16
C LEU A 361 -1.34 -1.08 -13.01
N SER A 362 -0.87 -0.17 -13.89
CA SER A 362 -1.27 1.24 -13.85
C SER A 362 -2.78 1.42 -14.06
N VAL A 363 -3.35 0.70 -15.02
CA VAL A 363 -4.80 0.72 -15.27
C VAL A 363 -5.57 0.07 -14.11
N PHE A 364 -5.07 -1.04 -13.55
CA PHE A 364 -5.67 -1.69 -12.39
C PHE A 364 -5.68 -0.80 -11.14
N PHE A 365 -4.54 -0.19 -10.82
CA PHE A 365 -4.44 0.72 -9.68
C PHE A 365 -5.35 1.93 -9.86
N ALA A 366 -5.41 2.50 -11.08
CA ALA A 366 -6.34 3.57 -11.40
C ALA A 366 -7.79 3.16 -11.14
N ALA A 367 -8.17 1.95 -11.56
CA ALA A 367 -9.53 1.45 -11.36
C ALA A 367 -9.88 1.25 -9.89
N ILE A 368 -8.95 0.74 -9.08
CA ILE A 368 -9.18 0.59 -7.64
C ILE A 368 -9.36 1.96 -6.98
N VAL A 369 -8.49 2.91 -7.26
CA VAL A 369 -8.58 4.25 -6.67
C VAL A 369 -9.88 4.95 -7.10
N GLN A 370 -10.27 4.85 -8.38
CA GLN A 370 -11.53 5.40 -8.88
C GLN A 370 -12.76 4.75 -8.22
N LYS A 371 -12.74 3.43 -7.99
CA LYS A 371 -13.82 2.75 -7.24
C LYS A 371 -13.93 3.28 -5.82
N TYR A 372 -12.81 3.43 -5.13
CA TYR A 372 -12.79 3.99 -3.77
C TYR A 372 -13.17 5.47 -3.71
N SER A 373 -12.97 6.25 -4.78
CA SER A 373 -13.37 7.66 -4.78
C SER A 373 -14.89 7.87 -4.86
N VAL A 374 -15.63 6.87 -5.32
CA VAL A 374 -17.10 6.92 -5.33
C VAL A 374 -17.71 6.66 -3.95
N TYR A 375 -16.97 5.97 -3.07
CA TYR A 375 -17.47 5.60 -1.74
C TYR A 375 -16.85 6.44 -0.64
N ASP A 376 -17.72 6.97 0.23
CA ASP A 376 -17.31 7.44 1.56
C ASP A 376 -17.12 6.21 2.47
N THR A 377 -16.12 5.38 2.15
CA THR A 377 -15.79 4.18 2.93
C THR A 377 -14.68 4.49 3.90
N GLU A 378 -14.95 4.23 5.18
CA GLU A 378 -13.97 4.29 6.26
C GLU A 378 -12.91 3.19 6.11
N CYS A 379 -13.23 2.08 5.44
CA CYS A 379 -12.31 0.96 5.23
C CYS A 379 -11.80 0.94 3.78
N LYS A 380 -10.49 1.22 3.59
CA LYS A 380 -9.80 1.12 2.30
C LYS A 380 -8.75 0.02 2.35
N ILE A 381 -8.97 -1.03 1.56
CA ILE A 381 -8.09 -2.21 1.50
C ILE A 381 -7.51 -2.35 0.10
N LEU A 382 -6.28 -2.84 0.00
CA LEU A 382 -5.65 -3.30 -1.24
C LEU A 382 -5.06 -4.69 -1.02
N VAL A 383 -5.45 -5.67 -1.84
CA VAL A 383 -4.93 -7.04 -1.75
C VAL A 383 -4.15 -7.38 -3.02
N LEU A 384 -2.89 -7.75 -2.85
CA LEU A 384 -1.98 -8.12 -3.94
C LEU A 384 -1.63 -9.60 -3.81
N ASP A 385 -2.11 -10.45 -4.71
CA ASP A 385 -1.94 -11.90 -4.63
C ASP A 385 -1.03 -12.43 -5.76
N ASP A 386 0.18 -12.85 -5.38
CA ASP A 386 1.19 -13.45 -6.28
C ASP A 386 1.48 -12.61 -7.54
N LEU A 387 1.49 -11.29 -7.36
CA LEU A 387 1.59 -10.33 -8.47
C LEU A 387 2.94 -10.27 -9.19
N LEU A 388 4.01 -10.70 -8.51
CA LEU A 388 5.36 -10.16 -8.77
C LEU A 388 6.33 -11.21 -9.32
N VAL A 389 5.79 -12.35 -9.73
CA VAL A 389 6.52 -13.53 -10.19
C VAL A 389 7.25 -13.27 -11.51
N SER A 390 6.65 -12.50 -12.41
CA SER A 390 7.21 -12.17 -13.74
C SER A 390 7.84 -10.78 -13.82
N LEU A 391 7.80 -9.98 -12.74
CA LEU A 391 8.35 -8.63 -12.73
C LEU A 391 9.87 -8.63 -12.52
N ASP A 392 10.55 -7.71 -13.21
CA ASP A 392 11.94 -7.40 -12.94
C ASP A 392 12.12 -6.59 -11.64
N MET A 393 13.36 -6.41 -11.20
CA MET A 393 13.66 -5.70 -9.96
C MET A 393 13.23 -4.22 -10.00
N GLY A 394 13.27 -3.58 -11.15
CA GLY A 394 12.84 -2.18 -11.31
C GLY A 394 11.34 -2.03 -11.06
N HIS A 395 10.53 -2.87 -11.72
CA HIS A 395 9.08 -2.87 -11.52
C HIS A 395 8.67 -3.32 -10.13
N ARG A 396 9.37 -4.30 -9.52
CA ARG A 396 9.12 -4.71 -8.13
C ARG A 396 9.29 -3.54 -7.15
N MET A 397 10.34 -2.73 -7.34
CA MET A 397 10.58 -1.56 -6.51
C MET A 397 9.54 -0.46 -6.76
N ALA A 398 9.13 -0.26 -8.01
CA ALA A 398 8.04 0.67 -8.33
C ALA A 398 6.72 0.24 -7.67
N VAL A 399 6.36 -1.04 -7.69
CA VAL A 399 5.18 -1.55 -6.98
C VAL A 399 5.30 -1.30 -5.47
N LEU A 400 6.46 -1.56 -4.87
CA LEU A 400 6.67 -1.27 -3.45
C LEU A 400 6.42 0.20 -3.15
N ASP A 401 7.01 1.10 -3.93
CA ASP A 401 6.88 2.54 -3.78
C ASP A 401 5.41 2.97 -3.93
N ILE A 402 4.73 2.57 -5.00
CA ILE A 402 3.31 2.86 -5.25
C ILE A 402 2.43 2.39 -4.09
N VAL A 403 2.66 1.16 -3.62
CA VAL A 403 1.80 0.55 -2.60
C VAL A 403 2.07 1.13 -1.21
N THR A 404 3.29 1.59 -0.93
CA THR A 404 3.66 2.15 0.37
C THR A 404 3.51 3.67 0.45
N LYS A 405 3.43 4.38 -0.68
CA LYS A 405 3.39 5.83 -0.77
C LYS A 405 2.16 6.28 -1.56
N ASN A 406 2.06 7.59 -1.79
CA ASN A 406 1.14 8.20 -2.76
C ASN A 406 -0.33 7.76 -2.57
N HIS A 407 -0.97 7.30 -3.64
CA HIS A 407 -2.40 6.98 -3.71
C HIS A 407 -2.87 5.90 -2.73
N PHE A 408 -1.97 5.04 -2.26
CA PHE A 408 -2.31 3.93 -1.37
C PHE A 408 -1.86 4.15 0.08
N GLU A 409 -1.29 5.31 0.45
CA GLU A 409 -0.77 5.57 1.80
C GLU A 409 -1.77 5.23 2.91
N HIS A 410 -3.04 5.64 2.75
CA HIS A 410 -4.09 5.43 3.74
C HIS A 410 -4.81 4.08 3.68
N TYR A 411 -4.43 3.21 2.74
CA TYR A 411 -5.03 1.89 2.59
C TYR A 411 -4.43 0.93 3.63
N GLN A 412 -5.16 -0.12 3.99
CA GLN A 412 -4.60 -1.33 4.57
C GLN A 412 -4.20 -2.28 3.45
N LYS A 413 -2.94 -2.69 3.42
CA LYS A 413 -2.38 -3.51 2.34
C LYS A 413 -2.25 -4.94 2.83
N ILE A 414 -2.64 -5.89 1.99
CA ILE A 414 -2.41 -7.31 2.19
C ILE A 414 -1.68 -7.84 0.97
N ILE A 415 -0.40 -8.17 1.14
CA ILE A 415 0.46 -8.67 0.06
C ILE A 415 0.78 -10.13 0.30
N LEU A 416 0.45 -10.99 -0.66
CA LEU A 416 0.74 -12.41 -0.66
C LEU A 416 1.77 -12.73 -1.74
N THR A 417 2.77 -13.54 -1.39
CA THR A 417 3.83 -13.93 -2.32
C THR A 417 4.33 -15.35 -2.04
N HIS A 418 4.70 -16.08 -3.09
CA HIS A 418 5.48 -17.31 -2.98
C HIS A 418 6.98 -17.14 -3.22
N GLU A 419 7.45 -15.94 -3.52
CA GLU A 419 8.87 -15.71 -3.79
C GLU A 419 9.61 -15.27 -2.53
N ARG A 420 10.46 -16.16 -1.99
CA ARG A 420 11.20 -15.93 -0.74
C ARG A 420 12.12 -14.71 -0.80
N GLY A 421 12.80 -14.53 -1.94
CA GLY A 421 13.70 -13.39 -2.16
C GLY A 421 12.95 -12.06 -2.09
N PHE A 422 11.80 -12.00 -2.73
CA PHE A 422 10.91 -10.86 -2.73
C PHE A 422 10.33 -10.56 -1.34
N PHE A 423 9.83 -11.59 -0.64
CA PHE A 423 9.36 -11.43 0.74
C PHE A 423 10.43 -10.81 1.64
N ASN A 424 11.67 -11.30 1.56
CA ASN A 424 12.78 -10.79 2.36
C ASN A 424 13.14 -9.34 1.98
N LEU A 425 13.11 -9.01 0.69
CA LEU A 425 13.36 -7.66 0.19
C LEU A 425 12.32 -6.67 0.70
N PHE A 426 11.03 -7.01 0.63
CA PHE A 426 9.97 -6.14 1.12
C PHE A 426 10.04 -6.02 2.63
N LYS A 427 10.20 -7.15 3.33
CA LYS A 427 10.35 -7.17 4.78
C LYS A 427 11.52 -6.32 5.29
N SER A 428 12.62 -6.21 4.53
CA SER A 428 13.76 -5.37 4.94
C SER A 428 13.52 -3.87 4.76
N GLN A 429 12.58 -3.47 3.89
CA GLN A 429 12.24 -2.07 3.63
C GLN A 429 11.00 -1.59 4.41
N LEU A 430 10.16 -2.53 4.87
CA LEU A 430 8.92 -2.26 5.59
C LEU A 430 9.15 -2.28 7.10
N ASN A 431 8.53 -1.33 7.82
CA ASN A 431 8.66 -1.26 9.27
C ASN A 431 7.66 -2.21 9.97
N SER A 432 8.08 -2.82 11.08
CA SER A 432 7.27 -3.77 11.86
C SER A 432 6.18 -3.13 12.73
N LYS A 433 6.16 -1.79 12.82
CA LYS A 433 5.10 -1.05 13.52
C LYS A 433 3.82 -1.01 12.68
N GLU A 434 3.96 -0.86 11.37
CA GLU A 434 2.86 -0.77 10.41
C GLU A 434 2.58 -2.07 9.66
N TRP A 435 3.51 -3.03 9.67
CA TRP A 435 3.39 -4.31 8.95
C TRP A 435 3.49 -5.52 9.88
N ALA A 436 2.56 -6.45 9.71
CA ALA A 436 2.59 -7.81 10.22
C ALA A 436 3.16 -8.74 9.15
N PHE A 437 4.11 -9.58 9.54
CA PHE A 437 4.78 -10.50 8.62
C PHE A 437 4.41 -11.93 8.97
N TYR A 438 3.98 -12.70 7.98
CA TYR A 438 3.59 -14.10 8.14
C TYR A 438 4.29 -15.01 7.14
N GLU A 439 4.53 -16.25 7.54
CA GLU A 439 4.98 -17.36 6.72
C GLU A 439 3.93 -18.47 6.79
N MET A 440 3.56 -19.04 5.64
CA MET A 440 2.54 -20.07 5.51
C MET A 440 3.10 -21.29 4.79
N TYR A 441 2.98 -22.45 5.43
CA TYR A 441 3.48 -23.72 4.93
C TYR A 441 2.38 -24.76 4.88
N GLU A 442 2.61 -25.84 4.15
CA GLU A 442 1.75 -27.02 4.22
C GLU A 442 2.21 -27.90 5.39
N LYS A 443 1.29 -28.29 6.27
CA LYS A 443 1.55 -29.22 7.38
C LYS A 443 0.63 -30.41 7.27
N ALA A 444 1.23 -31.60 7.23
CA ALA A 444 0.50 -32.86 7.23
C ALA A 444 -0.35 -33.01 8.50
N ASN A 445 -1.55 -33.53 8.33
CA ASN A 445 -2.46 -33.94 9.38
C ASN A 445 -2.74 -35.44 9.21
N ASP A 446 -2.11 -36.25 10.05
CA ASP A 446 -2.18 -37.71 9.97
C ASP A 446 -3.59 -38.24 10.23
N GLU A 447 -4.37 -37.57 11.09
CA GLU A 447 -5.74 -37.98 11.45
C GLU A 447 -6.71 -37.84 10.26
N LYS A 448 -6.55 -36.77 9.47
CA LYS A 448 -7.37 -36.50 8.29
C LYS A 448 -6.78 -37.05 6.99
N GLY A 449 -5.52 -37.50 7.00
CA GLY A 449 -4.82 -38.06 5.84
C GLY A 449 -4.58 -37.04 4.72
N CYS A 450 -4.50 -35.76 5.07
CA CYS A 450 -4.27 -34.65 4.15
C CYS A 450 -3.39 -33.59 4.82
N SER A 451 -3.15 -32.47 4.15
CA SER A 451 -2.40 -31.36 4.73
C SER A 451 -3.24 -30.10 4.80
N PHE A 452 -2.91 -29.25 5.76
CA PHE A 452 -3.55 -27.95 5.94
C PHE A 452 -2.50 -26.84 6.03
N PRO A 453 -2.90 -25.58 5.78
CA PRO A 453 -2.08 -24.41 6.04
C PRO A 453 -1.57 -24.39 7.49
N TYR A 454 -0.28 -24.15 7.65
CA TYR A 454 0.38 -23.87 8.91
C TYR A 454 0.99 -22.49 8.85
N VAL A 455 0.39 -21.58 9.62
CA VAL A 455 0.71 -20.15 9.60
C VAL A 455 1.57 -19.82 10.81
N LEU A 456 2.66 -19.10 10.57
CA LEU A 456 3.62 -18.66 11.57
C LEU A 456 3.88 -17.16 11.42
N PRO A 457 4.05 -16.42 12.53
CA PRO A 457 4.61 -15.08 12.44
C PRO A 457 6.06 -15.16 11.93
N SER A 458 6.40 -14.29 10.98
CA SER A 458 7.77 -14.19 10.47
C SER A 458 8.61 -13.32 11.40
N LEU A 459 9.23 -13.96 12.39
CA LEU A 459 10.08 -13.27 13.36
C LEU A 459 11.47 -12.94 12.79
N ASP A 460 12.07 -11.84 13.25
CA ASP A 460 13.48 -11.54 12.97
C ASP A 460 14.44 -12.49 13.73
N PHE A 461 15.72 -12.50 13.34
CA PHE A 461 16.65 -13.45 13.93
C PHE A 461 16.94 -13.16 15.41
N LEU A 462 16.88 -11.91 15.86
CA LEU A 462 17.05 -11.56 17.29
C LEU A 462 15.93 -12.13 18.14
N THR A 463 14.68 -11.99 17.69
CA THR A 463 13.50 -12.52 18.37
C THR A 463 13.54 -14.05 18.39
N LYS A 464 13.91 -14.69 17.26
CA LYS A 464 14.13 -16.14 17.21
C LYS A 464 15.25 -16.58 18.17
N ALA A 465 16.35 -15.82 18.25
CA ALA A 465 17.47 -16.12 19.14
C ALA A 465 17.06 -16.03 20.61
N LYS A 466 16.20 -15.07 20.96
CA LYS A 466 15.62 -14.93 22.30
C LYS A 466 14.74 -16.13 22.67
N ILE A 467 13.86 -16.57 21.76
CA ILE A 467 13.05 -17.78 21.97
C ILE A 467 13.94 -19.00 22.19
N ALA A 468 14.94 -19.21 21.33
CA ALA A 468 15.89 -20.32 21.46
C ALA A 468 16.66 -20.28 22.78
N LEU A 469 17.06 -19.08 23.25
CA LEU A 469 17.71 -18.90 24.55
C LEU A 469 16.81 -19.31 25.72
N ASP A 470 15.52 -18.97 25.65
CA ASP A 470 14.52 -19.30 26.68
C ASP A 470 14.17 -20.79 26.69
N GLU A 471 14.12 -21.42 25.51
CA GLU A 471 13.96 -22.87 25.31
C GLU A 471 15.24 -23.67 25.65
N LYS A 472 16.34 -22.98 25.96
CA LYS A 472 17.68 -23.54 26.25
C LYS A 472 18.35 -24.23 25.05
N ASP A 473 17.90 -23.93 23.83
CA ASP A 473 18.60 -24.29 22.60
C ASP A 473 19.71 -23.26 22.30
N PHE A 474 20.82 -23.41 23.02
CA PHE A 474 21.93 -22.47 22.98
C PHE A 474 22.65 -22.46 21.62
N ASP A 475 22.73 -23.60 20.94
CA ASP A 475 23.36 -23.72 19.61
C ASP A 475 22.54 -22.98 18.56
N CYS A 476 21.20 -23.15 18.59
CA CYS A 476 20.29 -22.40 17.72
C CYS A 476 20.38 -20.90 18.00
N CYS A 477 20.41 -20.49 19.27
CA CYS A 477 20.59 -19.09 19.66
C CYS A 477 21.87 -18.48 19.08
N ALA A 478 23.03 -19.14 19.27
CA ALA A 478 24.31 -18.68 18.72
C ALA A 478 24.27 -18.52 17.19
N ASN A 479 23.65 -19.47 16.49
CA ASN A 479 23.51 -19.44 15.03
C ASN A 479 22.59 -18.32 14.54
N LEU A 480 21.50 -18.05 15.27
CA LEU A 480 20.58 -16.96 14.93
C LEU A 480 21.23 -15.59 15.17
N LEU A 481 21.98 -15.42 16.26
CA LEU A 481 22.79 -14.22 16.52
C LEU A 481 23.84 -13.99 15.42
N ARG A 482 24.47 -15.07 14.94
CA ARG A 482 25.40 -15.01 13.80
C ARG A 482 24.69 -14.52 12.54
N LYS A 483 23.55 -15.11 12.20
CA LYS A 483 22.74 -14.75 11.02
C LYS A 483 22.28 -13.29 11.08
N GLU A 484 21.85 -12.79 12.25
CA GLU A 484 21.52 -11.37 12.40
C GLU A 484 22.74 -10.48 12.14
N THR A 485 23.91 -10.84 12.68
CA THR A 485 25.14 -10.06 12.49
C THR A 485 25.53 -10.01 11.01
N GLU A 486 25.49 -11.16 10.33
CA GLU A 486 25.75 -11.26 8.89
C GLU A 486 24.75 -10.42 8.09
N LYS A 487 23.46 -10.45 8.47
CA LYS A 487 22.40 -9.64 7.86
C LYS A 487 22.66 -8.14 8.02
N ILE A 488 22.89 -7.65 9.24
CA ILE A 488 23.17 -6.22 9.52
C ILE A 488 24.33 -5.72 8.67
N CYS A 489 25.43 -6.49 8.62
CA CYS A 489 26.60 -6.11 7.82
C CYS A 489 26.30 -6.12 6.32
N THR A 490 25.56 -7.12 5.84
CA THR A 490 25.23 -7.24 4.42
C THR A 490 24.33 -6.10 3.98
N ASP A 491 23.26 -5.82 4.73
CA ASP A 491 22.29 -4.75 4.45
C ASP A 491 23.02 -3.39 4.37
N TYR A 492 23.90 -3.09 5.33
CA TYR A 492 24.72 -1.88 5.33
C TYR A 492 25.68 -1.79 4.12
N LEU A 493 26.40 -2.87 3.82
CA LEU A 493 27.38 -2.88 2.73
C LEU A 493 26.73 -2.79 1.34
N VAL A 494 25.55 -3.40 1.16
CA VAL A 494 24.77 -3.31 -0.08
C VAL A 494 24.32 -1.87 -0.31
N ASN A 495 23.85 -1.19 0.74
CA ASN A 495 23.42 0.21 0.66
C ASN A 495 24.57 1.13 0.21
N ILE A 496 25.81 0.87 0.64
CA ILE A 496 26.97 1.71 0.31
C ILE A 496 27.61 1.37 -1.05
N ASN A 497 27.81 0.09 -1.37
CA ASN A 497 28.71 -0.30 -2.46
C ASN A 497 28.03 -0.66 -3.79
N LYS A 498 26.69 -0.68 -3.89
CA LYS A 498 25.90 -0.98 -5.12
C LYS A 498 26.44 -2.16 -5.97
N LYS A 499 27.13 -3.14 -5.38
CA LYS A 499 27.73 -4.31 -6.06
C LYS A 499 27.30 -5.62 -5.39
N ASN A 500 26.96 -6.59 -6.25
CA ASN A 500 26.35 -7.87 -5.92
C ASN A 500 27.22 -8.78 -5.03
N GLY A 501 26.66 -9.20 -3.89
CA GLY A 501 25.98 -10.51 -3.81
C GLY A 501 26.83 -11.78 -3.77
N GLN A 502 28.15 -11.71 -3.61
CA GLN A 502 28.92 -12.92 -3.29
C GLN A 502 28.81 -13.26 -1.80
N PRO A 503 28.58 -14.54 -1.44
CA PRO A 503 28.59 -14.97 -0.05
C PRO A 503 29.96 -14.66 0.56
N MET A 504 29.98 -13.77 1.54
CA MET A 504 31.17 -13.44 2.32
C MET A 504 31.10 -14.11 3.68
N SER A 505 32.25 -14.49 4.22
CA SER A 505 32.34 -14.89 5.61
C SER A 505 32.02 -13.71 6.54
N LEU A 506 31.55 -13.99 7.75
CA LEU A 506 31.32 -12.96 8.77
C LEU A 506 32.58 -12.11 9.06
N GLU A 507 33.78 -12.70 8.91
CA GLU A 507 35.03 -11.95 9.06
C GLU A 507 35.22 -10.89 7.97
N GLU A 508 34.97 -11.27 6.71
CA GLU A 508 35.07 -10.38 5.56
C GLU A 508 34.01 -9.28 5.64
N LEU A 509 32.79 -9.62 6.06
CA LEU A 509 31.71 -8.66 6.28
C LEU A 509 32.09 -7.59 7.30
N LEU A 510 32.54 -7.99 8.50
CA LEU A 510 32.95 -7.07 9.56
C LEU A 510 34.19 -6.25 9.15
N GLY A 511 35.14 -6.88 8.45
CA GLY A 511 36.33 -6.20 7.92
C GLY A 511 36.00 -5.14 6.87
N ASN A 512 35.08 -5.45 5.95
CA ASN A 512 34.61 -4.51 4.94
C ASN A 512 33.80 -3.37 5.57
N LEU A 513 32.94 -3.66 6.55
CA LEU A 513 32.20 -2.66 7.31
C LEU A 513 33.14 -1.64 7.96
N LYS A 514 34.19 -2.09 8.65
CA LYS A 514 35.23 -1.20 9.22
C LYS A 514 35.91 -0.32 8.17
N ARG A 515 36.25 -0.89 7.01
CA ARG A 515 36.88 -0.14 5.90
C ARG A 515 35.95 0.95 5.36
N CYS A 516 34.67 0.62 5.16
CA CYS A 516 33.65 1.56 4.71
C CYS A 516 33.47 2.69 5.73
N LEU A 517 33.27 2.38 7.01
CA LEU A 517 33.12 3.37 8.09
C LEU A 517 34.33 4.31 8.20
N LYS A 518 35.54 3.77 8.02
CA LYS A 518 36.76 4.59 8.04
C LYS A 518 36.78 5.63 6.92
N ASN A 519 36.33 5.25 5.71
CA ASN A 519 36.39 6.07 4.52
C ASN A 519 35.16 7.01 4.35
N ASP A 520 34.09 6.81 5.10
CA ASP A 520 32.86 7.59 4.97
C ASP A 520 32.92 8.91 5.75
N ASN A 521 33.18 10.03 5.08
CA ASN A 521 33.33 11.33 5.74
C ASN A 521 32.01 11.95 6.24
N THR A 522 30.85 11.33 5.97
CA THR A 522 29.54 11.85 6.40
C THR A 522 29.20 11.50 7.85
N ILE A 523 29.83 10.44 8.38
CA ILE A 523 29.57 9.92 9.72
C ILE A 523 30.50 10.59 10.74
N SER A 524 29.97 10.96 11.91
CA SER A 524 30.76 11.59 12.98
C SER A 524 31.89 10.68 13.49
N SER A 525 33.01 11.28 13.91
CA SER A 525 34.17 10.53 14.41
C SER A 525 33.86 9.71 15.67
N ASP A 526 32.94 10.19 16.51
CA ASP A 526 32.52 9.49 17.72
C ASP A 526 31.69 8.25 17.37
N LEU A 527 30.70 8.36 16.48
CA LEU A 527 29.88 7.23 16.06
C LEU A 527 30.72 6.15 15.36
N LYS A 528 31.67 6.55 14.51
CA LYS A 528 32.64 5.60 13.90
C LYS A 528 33.45 4.84 14.95
N ARG A 529 33.94 5.54 15.97
CA ARG A 529 34.72 4.92 17.05
C ARG A 529 33.87 3.93 17.82
N ASP A 530 32.62 4.28 18.13
CA ASP A 530 31.73 3.44 18.92
C ASP A 530 31.32 2.18 18.14
N ILE A 531 30.94 2.31 16.86
CA ILE A 531 30.68 1.15 15.99
C ILE A 531 31.94 0.27 15.86
N THR A 532 33.12 0.88 15.71
CA THR A 532 34.37 0.10 15.59
C THR A 532 34.66 -0.73 16.83
N LYS A 533 34.40 -0.20 18.04
CA LYS A 533 34.52 -0.92 19.30
C LYS A 533 33.54 -2.10 19.38
N ILE A 534 32.27 -1.87 19.02
CA ILE A 534 31.26 -2.93 18.99
C ILE A 534 31.69 -4.04 18.01
N VAL A 535 32.22 -3.69 16.83
CA VAL A 535 32.72 -4.69 15.88
C VAL A 535 33.91 -5.47 16.45
N ASP A 536 34.82 -4.84 17.20
CA ASP A 536 35.92 -5.54 17.89
C ASP A 536 35.40 -6.55 18.93
N GLU A 537 34.36 -6.19 19.68
CA GLU A 537 33.69 -7.10 20.60
C GLU A 537 33.03 -8.26 19.85
N ILE A 538 32.29 -7.99 18.78
CA ILE A 538 31.68 -9.03 17.93
C ILE A 538 32.73 -9.98 17.37
N LEU A 539 33.93 -9.51 16.99
CA LEU A 539 35.02 -10.38 16.52
C LEU A 539 35.53 -11.33 17.61
N LEU A 540 35.52 -10.93 18.88
CA LEU A 540 35.81 -11.81 20.01
C LEU A 540 34.71 -12.87 20.15
N PHE A 541 33.44 -12.45 20.18
CA PHE A 541 32.29 -13.36 20.28
C PHE A 541 32.19 -14.32 19.09
N LYS A 542 32.56 -13.88 17.88
CA LYS A 542 32.63 -14.73 16.70
C LYS A 542 33.54 -15.93 16.94
N ARG A 543 34.72 -15.71 17.53
CA ARG A 543 35.73 -16.76 17.74
C ARG A 543 35.26 -17.83 18.73
N PHE A 544 34.57 -17.42 19.80
CA PHE A 544 34.23 -18.31 20.91
C PHE A 544 32.77 -18.81 20.89
N ILE A 545 31.86 -18.09 20.24
CA ILE A 545 30.42 -18.37 20.23
C ILE A 545 29.90 -18.54 18.79
N LEU A 546 29.96 -17.50 17.96
CA LEU A 546 29.19 -17.53 16.71
C LEU A 546 29.71 -18.57 15.70
N ASN A 547 31.02 -18.71 15.54
CA ASN A 547 31.59 -19.70 14.61
C ASN A 547 31.57 -21.12 15.15
N PRO A 548 32.00 -21.40 16.41
CA PRO A 548 32.08 -22.77 16.90
C PRO A 548 30.74 -23.50 16.90
N PHE A 549 29.64 -22.82 17.21
CA PHE A 549 28.30 -23.42 17.27
C PHE A 549 27.55 -23.43 15.93
N SER A 550 28.14 -22.90 14.86
CA SER A 550 27.71 -23.15 13.48
C SER A 550 28.22 -24.48 12.90
N HIS A 551 29.13 -25.14 13.60
CA HIS A 551 29.66 -26.46 13.24
C HIS A 551 29.31 -27.46 14.35
N ALA A 552 29.32 -28.75 14.03
CA ALA A 552 29.15 -29.78 15.05
C ALA A 552 30.33 -29.73 16.02
N ASN A 553 30.13 -29.09 17.18
CA ASN A 553 31.16 -28.85 18.18
C ASN A 553 30.78 -29.54 19.49
N SER A 554 31.43 -30.66 19.79
CA SER A 554 31.14 -31.47 20.98
C SER A 554 31.90 -31.04 22.24
N ASN A 555 32.82 -30.06 22.13
CA ASN A 555 33.85 -29.85 23.16
C ASN A 555 33.82 -28.45 23.81
N SER A 556 33.09 -27.49 23.25
CA SER A 556 33.02 -26.13 23.80
C SER A 556 31.76 -25.98 24.65
N PRO A 557 31.86 -25.65 25.95
CA PRO A 557 30.68 -25.33 26.74
C PRO A 557 30.13 -23.96 26.31
N LEU A 558 28.80 -23.84 26.19
CA LEU A 558 28.11 -22.59 25.91
C LEU A 558 27.18 -22.24 27.07
N TYR A 559 27.30 -21.04 27.61
CA TYR A 559 26.51 -20.62 28.77
C TYR A 559 25.51 -19.53 28.42
N LYS A 560 24.34 -19.55 29.08
CA LYS A 560 23.28 -18.54 28.94
C LYS A 560 23.80 -17.11 29.09
N LYS A 561 24.73 -16.87 30.03
CA LYS A 561 25.29 -15.55 30.28
C LYS A 561 26.03 -14.99 29.06
N GLU A 562 26.86 -15.80 28.44
CA GLU A 562 27.66 -15.41 27.26
C GLU A 562 26.77 -15.11 26.05
N LEU A 563 25.68 -15.87 25.87
CA LEU A 563 24.68 -15.62 24.83
C LEU A 563 23.85 -14.35 25.10
N THR A 564 23.55 -14.08 26.37
CA THR A 564 22.83 -12.85 26.76
C THR A 564 23.69 -11.63 26.47
N GLU A 565 24.97 -11.66 26.86
CA GLU A 565 25.95 -10.61 26.54
C GLU A 565 26.11 -10.42 25.03
N ALA A 566 26.23 -11.51 24.26
CA ALA A 566 26.31 -11.44 22.80
C ALA A 566 25.05 -10.82 22.16
N MET A 567 23.86 -11.17 22.67
CA MET A 567 22.59 -10.63 22.19
C MET A 567 22.47 -9.13 22.48
N GLU A 568 22.89 -8.67 23.66
CA GLU A 568 22.92 -7.23 24.01
C GLU A 568 23.85 -6.46 23.08
N ILE A 569 25.06 -6.99 22.81
CA ILE A 569 26.03 -6.35 21.91
C ILE A 569 25.51 -6.29 20.48
N ILE A 570 24.92 -7.36 19.94
CA ILE A 570 24.36 -7.38 18.58
C ILE A 570 23.15 -6.46 18.48
N THR A 571 22.33 -6.35 19.53
CA THR A 571 21.22 -5.38 19.58
C THR A 571 21.76 -3.95 19.55
N GLY A 572 22.77 -3.64 20.35
CA GLY A 572 23.45 -2.34 20.33
C GLY A 572 24.13 -2.05 18.98
N PHE A 573 24.71 -3.06 18.33
CA PHE A 573 25.28 -2.95 16.99
C PHE A 573 24.22 -2.56 15.96
N LYS A 574 23.06 -3.25 15.97
CA LYS A 574 21.95 -2.96 15.08
C LYS A 574 21.49 -1.51 15.23
N THR A 575 21.23 -1.07 16.46
CA THR A 575 20.83 0.31 16.75
C THR A 575 21.89 1.32 16.32
N ALA A 576 23.19 1.02 16.53
CA ALA A 576 24.26 1.92 16.11
C ALA A 576 24.35 2.06 14.59
N ILE A 577 24.14 0.96 13.84
CA ILE A 577 24.13 0.96 12.38
C ILE A 577 22.88 1.66 11.82
N GLU A 578 21.72 1.52 12.45
CA GLU A 578 20.49 2.24 12.06
C GLU A 578 20.60 3.78 12.25
N ASN A 579 21.56 4.25 13.05
CA ASN A 579 21.83 5.67 13.28
C ASN A 579 22.93 6.26 12.36
N VAL A 580 23.47 5.43 11.46
CA VAL A 580 24.40 5.84 10.39
C VAL A 580 23.60 6.15 9.13
#